data_AF-A0A2E5T0A0-F1
#
_entry.id   AF-A0A2E5T0A0-F1
#
_cell.length_a   1.000
_cell.length_b   1.000
_cell.length_c   1.000
_cell.angle_alpha   90.00
_cell.angle_beta   90.00
_cell.angle_gamma   90.00
#
_symmetry.space_group_name_H-M   'P 1'
#
loop_
_entity.id
_entity.type
_entity.pdbx_description
1 polymer ?
#
loop_
_entity_poly.entity_id
_entity_poly.type
_entity_poly.pdbx_seq_one_letter_code
_entity_poly.pdbx_strand_id
1 'polypeptide(L)'
;MAKFKPIQSDTRFNPSKITDNTLQLQRQYSREADAEEKYLKQIQANQETQIKNAQQAGKNLQELSKFSKTITEALVVRQQEENEKEFQLGIADFYEENRDNPDVDAAANQDLGEEELIEADEQIQSYAGAIQKNGGDREVARTVRNSSGWRAYGRALAAMSNAASLYGPWMKEQLQNTTMEFTDPTTGETFTPATAKGRAQKAAVMSILRTNFFNQHGMGNYKRELLAKYAFPKMYEIDNKIIAEGLLQDDINSSFKERTELFATFNSNKDLGGLMHGLATTVDAEGNALGYEGAWRMLGTHLDKMIEAGTLTHTDVETMKEQAQPGMGGKTFGELHGTFFTNIQRKIVESKQKAFSQELRNYDQEYIVREQELVTALTEMGNYTRADIAAAQEYLLLLPRGKESSVIAAMGANLSYDAKQEKMLTELANSYDKAGLLDPSWVKNNLPHKMWDKYLSRAAQQSSTRTSGDYKAHEKALTNLVRTTPGITFGDDHQTKYTGTLITGKILDSFRRRVAVTGDPDTAAAEERQNYQQRIKDPNDAWFIDPKDGTFPNWGANNAS
;
A
#
# COMPACT_ATOMS: atom_id res chain seq x y z
N MET A 1 106.50 26.18 38.80
CA MET A 1 106.65 27.49 39.46
C MET A 1 105.38 28.31 39.26
N ALA A 2 104.61 28.61 40.32
CA ALA A 2 103.71 29.77 40.44
C ALA A 2 103.29 29.93 41.92
N LYS A 3 103.13 31.18 42.38
CA LYS A 3 103.28 31.69 43.76
C LYS A 3 101.97 31.85 44.55
N PHE A 4 102.14 31.86 45.88
CA PHE A 4 101.21 32.11 47.01
C PHE A 4 100.88 33.60 47.24
N LYS A 5 99.73 33.94 47.90
CA LYS A 5 99.59 35.05 48.89
C LYS A 5 98.21 35.10 49.61
N PRO A 6 98.14 35.34 50.95
CA PRO A 6 96.91 35.47 51.77
C PRO A 6 96.61 36.91 52.31
N ILE A 7 95.54 37.00 53.12
CA ILE A 7 94.75 38.13 53.68
C ILE A 7 95.37 38.83 54.93
N GLN A 8 95.05 40.13 55.20
CA GLN A 8 94.85 40.71 56.57
C GLN A 8 94.18 42.13 56.60
N SER A 9 93.66 42.52 57.78
CA SER A 9 92.61 43.50 58.21
C SER A 9 93.04 44.94 58.62
N ASP A 10 92.10 45.91 58.83
CA ASP A 10 91.75 46.59 60.13
C ASP A 10 90.79 47.84 60.06
N THR A 11 90.30 48.32 61.22
CA THR A 11 89.09 49.13 61.64
C THR A 11 89.19 50.68 61.84
N ARG A 12 88.04 51.44 61.95
CA ARG A 12 87.61 52.39 63.06
C ARG A 12 86.46 53.43 62.76
N PHE A 13 85.80 53.95 63.82
CA PHE A 13 84.51 54.71 63.94
C PHE A 13 84.68 56.11 64.60
N ASN A 14 83.77 57.10 64.41
CA ASN A 14 83.74 58.41 65.16
C ASN A 14 82.36 59.16 65.15
N PRO A 15 81.82 59.72 66.27
CA PRO A 15 80.51 60.41 66.33
C PRO A 15 80.51 61.93 66.68
N SER A 16 79.34 62.59 66.52
CA SER A 16 79.02 64.04 66.40
C SER A 16 78.07 64.62 67.48
N LYS A 17 77.78 65.94 67.49
CA LYS A 17 76.66 66.67 68.20
C LYS A 17 76.30 68.01 67.51
N ILE A 18 75.16 68.73 67.67
CA ILE A 18 73.67 68.60 67.60
C ILE A 18 73.09 70.06 67.61
N THR A 19 71.94 70.36 66.95
CA THR A 19 71.29 71.70 66.86
C THR A 19 69.79 71.67 67.29
N ASP A 20 69.24 72.78 67.80
CA ASP A 20 67.91 72.94 68.46
C ASP A 20 66.72 73.17 67.47
N ASN A 21 65.57 72.50 67.70
CA ASN A 21 64.46 72.26 66.73
C ASN A 21 63.05 72.71 67.22
N THR A 22 62.94 73.56 68.24
CA THR A 22 61.65 73.91 68.90
C THR A 22 60.54 74.46 67.96
N LEU A 23 60.87 75.26 66.96
CA LEU A 23 59.88 75.81 66.00
C LEU A 23 59.31 74.77 65.02
N GLN A 24 60.07 73.71 64.72
CA GLN A 24 59.56 72.59 63.92
C GLN A 24 58.53 71.78 64.71
N LEU A 25 58.80 71.56 66.00
CA LEU A 25 57.89 70.83 66.91
C LEU A 25 56.51 71.47 66.97
N GLN A 26 56.41 72.80 67.08
CA GLN A 26 55.11 73.46 67.22
C GLN A 26 54.25 73.38 65.95
N ARG A 27 54.87 73.48 64.77
CA ARG A 27 54.18 73.26 63.48
C ARG A 27 53.82 71.80 63.25
N GLN A 28 54.52 70.88 63.91
CA GLN A 28 54.22 69.47 63.88
C GLN A 28 52.98 69.18 64.74
N TYR A 29 52.91 69.72 65.96
CA TYR A 29 51.76 69.56 66.85
C TYR A 29 50.44 70.04 66.24
N SER A 30 50.41 71.20 65.56
CA SER A 30 49.16 71.68 64.94
C SER A 30 48.70 70.79 63.78
N ARG A 31 49.63 70.20 63.03
CA ARG A 31 49.29 69.24 61.96
C ARG A 31 48.84 67.90 62.53
N GLU A 32 49.43 67.48 63.64
CA GLU A 32 49.04 66.28 64.35
C GLU A 32 47.62 66.43 64.92
N ALA A 33 47.27 67.57 65.51
CA ALA A 33 45.91 67.83 66.01
C ALA A 33 44.84 67.81 64.88
N ASP A 34 45.10 68.48 63.75
CA ASP A 34 44.19 68.46 62.59
C ASP A 34 44.08 67.07 61.94
N ALA A 35 45.17 66.31 61.95
CA ALA A 35 45.18 64.94 61.47
C ALA A 35 44.41 64.01 62.41
N GLU A 36 44.52 64.22 63.72
CA GLU A 36 43.83 63.46 64.75
C GLU A 36 42.32 63.69 64.71
N GLU A 37 41.85 64.93 64.52
CA GLU A 37 40.42 65.22 64.38
C GLU A 37 39.82 64.56 63.13
N LYS A 38 40.55 64.59 62.00
CA LYS A 38 40.14 63.90 60.76
C LYS A 38 40.14 62.38 60.94
N TYR A 39 41.12 61.85 61.66
CA TYR A 39 41.22 60.43 61.97
C TYR A 39 40.06 59.96 62.87
N LEU A 40 39.70 60.74 63.89
CA LEU A 40 38.57 60.43 64.77
C LEU A 40 37.23 60.44 64.02
N LYS A 41 36.98 61.42 63.14
CA LYS A 41 35.79 61.44 62.28
C LYS A 41 35.75 60.23 61.33
N GLN A 42 36.90 59.83 60.79
CA GLN A 42 37.01 58.65 59.95
C GLN A 42 36.74 57.35 60.74
N ILE A 43 37.21 57.25 61.99
CA ILE A 43 36.91 56.11 62.87
C ILE A 43 35.41 56.02 63.14
N GLN A 44 34.74 57.13 63.47
CA GLN A 44 33.30 57.13 63.74
C GLN A 44 32.48 56.71 62.52
N ALA A 45 32.80 57.24 61.33
CA ALA A 45 32.17 56.82 60.08
C ALA A 45 32.42 55.35 59.75
N ASN A 46 33.63 54.84 60.04
CA ASN A 46 33.95 53.42 59.89
C ASN A 46 33.20 52.54 60.89
N GLN A 47 33.00 52.98 62.13
CA GLN A 47 32.24 52.25 63.14
C GLN A 47 30.75 52.19 62.79
N GLU A 48 30.13 53.30 62.35
CA GLU A 48 28.74 53.28 61.88
C GLU A 48 28.56 52.37 60.67
N THR A 49 29.53 52.38 59.74
CA THR A 49 29.53 51.50 58.58
C THR A 49 29.73 50.03 58.99
N GLN A 50 30.60 49.74 59.97
CA GLN A 50 30.78 48.39 60.52
C GLN A 50 29.53 47.89 61.23
N ILE A 51 28.82 48.74 62.01
CA ILE A 51 27.59 48.36 62.69
C ILE A 51 26.48 48.06 61.68
N LYS A 52 26.32 48.90 60.65
CA LYS A 52 25.37 48.64 59.54
C LYS A 52 25.73 47.36 58.79
N ASN A 53 27.00 47.15 58.46
CA ASN A 53 27.48 45.94 57.80
C ASN A 53 27.29 44.69 58.67
N ALA A 54 27.45 44.79 59.99
CA ALA A 54 27.21 43.67 60.93
C ALA A 54 25.72 43.33 61.05
N GLN A 55 24.83 44.33 61.08
CA GLN A 55 23.38 44.12 61.06
C GLN A 55 22.89 43.52 59.73
N GLN A 56 23.46 43.99 58.61
CA GLN A 56 23.20 43.42 57.28
C GLN A 56 23.75 41.99 57.17
N ALA A 57 24.95 41.72 57.71
CA ALA A 57 25.56 40.40 57.76
C ALA A 57 24.76 39.42 58.64
N GLY A 58 24.18 39.88 59.75
CA GLY A 58 23.30 39.07 60.59
C GLY A 58 22.00 38.64 59.88
N LYS A 59 21.39 39.54 59.10
CA LYS A 59 20.23 39.21 58.24
C LYS A 59 20.62 38.31 57.07
N ASN A 60 21.75 38.59 56.41
CA ASN A 60 22.28 37.74 55.34
C ASN A 60 22.68 36.35 55.85
N LEU A 61 23.14 36.21 57.10
CA LEU A 61 23.44 34.90 57.72
C LEU A 61 22.18 34.09 58.03
N GLN A 62 21.06 34.73 58.40
CA GLN A 62 19.77 34.04 58.57
C GLN A 62 19.18 33.59 57.22
N GLU A 63 19.33 34.40 56.17
CA GLU A 63 18.90 34.04 54.81
C GLU A 63 19.84 33.00 54.18
N LEU A 64 21.15 33.09 54.40
CA LEU A 64 22.14 32.07 54.05
C LEU A 64 21.94 30.77 54.85
N SER A 65 21.49 30.81 56.11
CA SER A 65 21.16 29.61 56.88
C SER A 65 19.95 28.88 56.31
N LYS A 66 18.95 29.62 55.82
CA LYS A 66 17.79 29.03 55.14
C LYS A 66 18.16 28.49 53.76
N PHE A 67 18.95 29.23 52.98
CA PHE A 67 19.45 28.81 51.67
C PHE A 67 20.46 27.66 51.75
N SER A 68 21.32 27.64 52.77
CA SER A 68 22.23 26.54 53.09
C SER A 68 21.47 25.31 53.54
N LYS A 69 20.36 25.43 54.29
CA LYS A 69 19.48 24.28 54.57
C LYS A 69 18.84 23.71 53.31
N THR A 70 18.32 24.54 52.40
CA THR A 70 17.75 24.03 51.14
C THR A 70 18.80 23.45 50.20
N ILE A 71 20.01 24.02 50.15
CA ILE A 71 21.14 23.46 49.37
C ILE A 71 21.68 22.20 50.04
N THR A 72 21.74 22.13 51.37
CA THR A 72 22.19 20.92 52.09
C THR A 72 21.12 19.84 52.02
N GLU A 73 19.83 20.16 52.10
CA GLU A 73 18.73 19.22 51.88
C GLU A 73 18.69 18.77 50.42
N ALA A 74 18.90 19.66 49.44
CA ALA A 74 18.99 19.28 48.03
C ALA A 74 20.28 18.49 47.72
N LEU A 75 21.41 18.79 48.37
CA LEU A 75 22.65 18.00 48.28
C LEU A 75 22.53 16.68 49.02
N VAL A 76 21.84 16.61 50.15
CA VAL A 76 21.58 15.37 50.88
C VAL A 76 20.60 14.52 50.10
N VAL A 77 19.55 15.09 49.50
CA VAL A 77 18.63 14.35 48.62
C VAL A 77 19.37 13.90 47.36
N ARG A 78 20.16 14.76 46.71
CA ARG A 78 20.95 14.39 45.54
C ARG A 78 22.05 13.38 45.86
N GLN A 79 22.73 13.49 47.00
CA GLN A 79 23.71 12.53 47.48
C GLN A 79 23.04 11.23 47.92
N GLN A 80 21.83 11.28 48.49
CA GLN A 80 21.04 10.09 48.78
C GLN A 80 20.57 9.42 47.49
N GLU A 81 20.17 10.18 46.47
CA GLU A 81 19.85 9.67 45.14
C GLU A 81 21.07 9.10 44.42
N GLU A 82 22.24 9.76 44.52
CA GLU A 82 23.51 9.29 43.97
C GLU A 82 24.01 8.05 44.74
N ASN A 83 23.93 8.02 46.07
CA ASN A 83 24.27 6.86 46.89
C ASN A 83 23.32 5.68 46.67
N GLU A 84 22.01 5.95 46.56
CA GLU A 84 21.02 4.93 46.22
C GLU A 84 21.29 4.39 44.81
N LYS A 85 21.57 5.26 43.85
CA LYS A 85 21.96 4.86 42.50
C LYS A 85 23.25 4.04 42.49
N GLU A 86 24.30 4.45 43.18
CA GLU A 86 25.56 3.71 43.31
C GLU A 86 25.37 2.38 44.04
N PHE A 87 24.52 2.34 45.06
CA PHE A 87 24.19 1.14 45.78
C PHE A 87 23.44 0.14 44.88
N GLN A 88 22.47 0.60 44.09
CA GLN A 88 21.69 -0.20 43.13
C GLN A 88 22.55 -0.65 41.95
N LEU A 89 23.45 0.21 41.46
CA LEU A 89 24.49 -0.16 40.51
C LEU A 89 25.36 -1.26 41.09
N GLY A 90 25.81 -1.14 42.34
CA GLY A 90 26.59 -2.19 42.99
C GLY A 90 25.80 -3.50 43.24
N ILE A 91 24.47 -3.47 43.33
CA ILE A 91 23.62 -4.67 43.31
C ILE A 91 23.61 -5.28 41.90
N ALA A 92 23.45 -4.45 40.87
CA ALA A 92 23.47 -4.89 39.48
C ALA A 92 24.84 -5.44 39.06
N ASP A 93 25.94 -4.82 39.52
CA ASP A 93 27.31 -5.26 39.32
C ASP A 93 27.54 -6.60 40.03
N PHE A 94 27.15 -6.71 41.32
CA PHE A 94 27.22 -7.97 42.06
C PHE A 94 26.38 -9.08 41.40
N TYR A 95 25.22 -8.73 40.82
CA TYR A 95 24.42 -9.66 40.03
C TYR A 95 25.17 -10.11 38.77
N GLU A 96 25.80 -9.22 38.00
CA GLU A 96 26.55 -9.61 36.81
C GLU A 96 27.82 -10.41 37.14
N GLU A 97 28.53 -10.07 38.22
CA GLU A 97 29.73 -10.78 38.69
C GLU A 97 29.45 -12.24 39.07
N ASN A 98 28.27 -12.52 39.64
CA ASN A 98 27.89 -13.85 40.13
C ASN A 98 27.05 -14.68 39.15
N ARG A 99 26.79 -14.16 37.96
CA ARG A 99 25.95 -14.80 36.94
C ARG A 99 26.46 -16.18 36.50
N ASP A 100 27.77 -16.31 36.33
CA ASP A 100 28.40 -17.53 35.80
C ASP A 100 28.73 -18.56 36.90
N ASN A 101 28.52 -18.21 38.17
CA ASN A 101 28.83 -19.08 39.30
C ASN A 101 27.84 -18.92 40.46
N PRO A 102 26.56 -19.33 40.27
CA PRO A 102 25.53 -19.17 41.28
C PRO A 102 25.78 -19.98 42.57
N ASP A 103 26.64 -21.01 42.50
CA ASP A 103 26.91 -21.92 43.62
C ASP A 103 28.07 -21.48 44.52
N VAL A 104 29.07 -20.75 44.01
CA VAL A 104 30.24 -20.36 44.82
C VAL A 104 29.89 -19.39 45.95
N ASP A 105 28.86 -18.56 45.76
CA ASP A 105 28.38 -17.68 46.82
C ASP A 105 27.20 -18.26 47.59
N ALA A 106 26.43 -19.22 47.06
CA ALA A 106 25.43 -19.93 47.86
C ALA A 106 26.10 -20.72 49.01
N ALA A 107 27.31 -21.26 48.79
CA ALA A 107 28.11 -21.94 49.80
C ALA A 107 28.83 -20.97 50.77
N ALA A 108 29.34 -19.83 50.30
CA ALA A 108 29.86 -18.78 51.18
C ALA A 108 28.76 -18.10 52.03
N ASN A 109 27.50 -18.13 51.54
CA ASN A 109 26.30 -17.65 52.23
C ASN A 109 25.56 -18.74 53.02
N GLN A 110 26.10 -19.96 53.13
CA GLN A 110 25.60 -20.96 54.11
C GLN A 110 25.89 -20.52 55.55
N ASP A 111 26.94 -19.71 55.74
CA ASP A 111 27.38 -19.18 57.05
C ASP A 111 26.89 -17.75 57.33
N LEU A 112 26.06 -17.14 56.48
CA LEU A 112 25.22 -16.04 56.93
C LEU A 112 24.17 -16.64 57.86
N GLY A 113 24.53 -16.70 59.13
CA GLY A 113 23.73 -17.30 60.17
C GLY A 113 22.30 -16.83 60.05
N GLU A 114 21.37 -17.76 59.85
CA GLU A 114 19.97 -17.54 60.21
C GLU A 114 19.85 -17.03 61.67
N GLU A 115 20.89 -17.25 62.49
CA GLU A 115 21.08 -16.66 63.82
C GLU A 115 21.44 -15.15 63.84
N GLU A 116 22.22 -14.61 62.90
CA GLU A 116 22.56 -13.16 62.87
C GLU A 116 21.39 -12.29 62.34
N LEU A 117 20.42 -12.89 61.67
CA LEU A 117 19.22 -12.21 61.15
C LEU A 117 18.08 -12.09 62.16
N ILE A 118 18.19 -12.77 63.31
CA ILE A 118 17.32 -12.55 64.48
C ILE A 118 17.64 -11.20 65.16
N GLU A 119 18.86 -10.67 64.97
CA GLU A 119 19.29 -9.36 65.49
C GLU A 119 19.07 -8.18 64.51
N ALA A 120 18.50 -8.42 63.33
CA ALA A 120 18.33 -7.41 62.27
C ALA A 120 17.11 -6.47 62.46
N ASP A 121 16.87 -5.97 63.67
CA ASP A 121 15.77 -5.02 63.96
C ASP A 121 15.89 -3.72 63.13
N GLU A 122 17.11 -3.25 62.88
CA GLU A 122 17.38 -2.07 62.02
C GLU A 122 16.94 -2.28 60.56
N GLN A 123 17.08 -3.49 60.02
CA GLN A 123 16.72 -3.78 58.63
C GLN A 123 15.21 -3.93 58.47
N ILE A 124 14.54 -4.45 59.49
CA ILE A 124 13.09 -4.52 59.58
C ILE A 124 12.50 -3.10 59.64
N GLN A 125 13.15 -2.18 60.35
CA GLN A 125 12.78 -0.77 60.37
C GLN A 125 13.03 -0.07 59.03
N SER A 126 14.14 -0.37 58.36
CA SER A 126 14.45 0.13 57.01
C SER A 126 13.41 -0.32 55.97
N TYR A 127 13.08 -1.62 55.95
CA TYR A 127 12.09 -2.18 55.02
C TYR A 127 10.68 -1.64 55.27
N ALA A 128 10.26 -1.52 56.53
CA ALA A 128 9.01 -0.86 56.87
C ALA A 128 9.00 0.64 56.50
N GLY A 129 10.17 1.29 56.55
CA GLY A 129 10.38 2.65 56.03
C GLY A 129 10.18 2.74 54.52
N ALA A 130 10.75 1.79 53.77
CA ALA A 130 10.63 1.72 52.32
C ALA A 130 9.19 1.48 51.84
N ILE A 131 8.43 0.57 52.48
CA ILE A 131 7.00 0.36 52.19
C ILE A 131 6.23 1.67 52.34
N GLN A 132 6.51 2.44 53.41
CA GLN A 132 5.83 3.70 53.68
C GLN A 132 6.26 4.82 52.71
N LYS A 133 7.51 4.82 52.26
CA LYS A 133 8.06 5.80 51.30
C LYS A 133 7.53 5.58 49.88
N ASN A 134 7.30 4.32 49.49
CA ASN A 134 6.80 3.95 48.16
C ASN A 134 5.26 3.92 48.06
N GLY A 135 4.56 4.59 48.98
CA GLY A 135 3.09 4.72 48.95
C GLY A 135 2.32 3.47 49.42
N GLY A 136 2.99 2.51 50.04
CA GLY A 136 2.36 1.33 50.63
C GLY A 136 1.52 1.66 51.87
N ASP A 137 0.61 0.74 52.20
CA ASP A 137 -0.30 0.89 53.33
C ASP A 137 0.45 1.06 54.67
N ARG A 138 0.12 2.13 55.38
CA ARG A 138 0.72 2.52 56.66
C ARG A 138 0.46 1.48 57.76
N GLU A 139 -0.66 0.77 57.71
CA GLU A 139 -0.98 -0.36 58.60
C GLU A 139 -0.04 -1.54 58.35
N VAL A 140 0.29 -1.81 57.08
CA VAL A 140 1.23 -2.88 56.69
C VAL A 140 2.64 -2.52 57.16
N ALA A 141 3.10 -1.29 56.93
CA ALA A 141 4.40 -0.81 57.43
C ALA A 141 4.50 -0.91 58.97
N ARG A 142 3.44 -0.52 59.70
CA ARG A 142 3.39 -0.65 61.17
C ARG A 142 3.38 -2.11 61.62
N THR A 143 2.66 -2.98 60.93
CA THR A 143 2.61 -4.41 61.24
C THR A 143 3.95 -5.10 60.96
N VAL A 144 4.74 -4.60 60.01
CA VAL A 144 6.11 -5.08 59.76
C VAL A 144 7.07 -4.63 60.87
N ARG A 145 6.99 -3.38 61.33
CA ARG A 145 7.78 -2.90 62.50
C ARG A 145 7.49 -3.67 63.78
N ASN A 146 6.25 -4.13 63.95
CA ASN A 146 5.80 -4.81 65.16
C ASN A 146 5.83 -6.35 65.05
N SER A 147 6.31 -6.92 63.95
CA SER A 147 6.40 -8.36 63.77
C SER A 147 7.72 -8.90 64.34
N SER A 148 7.70 -10.06 65.02
CA SER A 148 8.92 -10.74 65.50
C SER A 148 9.93 -10.93 64.35
N GLY A 149 11.24 -10.91 64.64
CA GLY A 149 12.30 -10.96 63.63
C GLY A 149 12.09 -12.05 62.56
N TRP A 150 11.65 -13.24 62.99
CA TRP A 150 11.27 -14.35 62.10
C TRP A 150 10.10 -14.06 61.15
N ARG A 151 9.07 -13.35 61.62
CA ARG A 151 7.90 -12.98 60.80
C ARG A 151 8.24 -11.87 59.82
N ALA A 152 9.08 -10.92 60.21
CA ALA A 152 9.58 -9.88 59.31
C ALA A 152 10.53 -10.48 58.25
N TYR A 153 11.41 -11.38 58.64
CA TYR A 153 12.28 -12.16 57.75
C TYR A 153 11.45 -12.96 56.74
N GLY A 154 10.46 -13.74 57.21
CA GLY A 154 9.56 -14.48 56.32
C GLY A 154 8.79 -13.59 55.34
N ARG A 155 8.43 -12.37 55.75
CA ARG A 155 7.82 -11.37 54.85
C ARG A 155 8.80 -10.83 53.82
N ALA A 156 10.05 -10.55 54.21
CA ALA A 156 11.10 -10.12 53.29
C ALA A 156 11.41 -11.21 52.25
N LEU A 157 11.53 -12.48 52.69
CA LEU A 157 11.67 -13.64 51.79
C LEU A 157 10.51 -13.75 50.81
N ALA A 158 9.27 -13.68 51.31
CA ALA A 158 8.08 -13.73 50.46
C ALA A 158 8.05 -12.56 49.46
N ALA A 159 8.45 -11.37 49.88
CA ALA A 159 8.49 -10.19 49.02
C ALA A 159 9.59 -10.29 47.93
N MET A 160 10.79 -10.78 48.27
CA MET A 160 11.87 -11.05 47.31
C MET A 160 11.48 -12.14 46.30
N SER A 161 10.89 -13.24 46.78
CA SER A 161 10.40 -14.32 45.92
C SER A 161 9.26 -13.86 45.00
N ASN A 162 8.37 -13.03 45.51
CA ASN A 162 7.30 -12.42 44.71
C ASN A 162 7.88 -11.48 43.65
N ALA A 163 8.82 -10.59 44.01
CA ALA A 163 9.50 -9.72 43.06
C ALA A 163 10.22 -10.53 41.98
N ALA A 164 11.00 -11.55 42.34
CA ALA A 164 11.65 -12.44 41.37
C ALA A 164 10.65 -13.15 40.43
N SER A 165 9.44 -13.43 40.90
CA SER A 165 8.36 -14.00 40.09
C SER A 165 7.74 -13.00 39.10
N LEU A 166 7.72 -11.72 39.45
CA LEU A 166 7.24 -10.63 38.58
C LEU A 166 8.28 -10.18 37.54
N TYR A 167 9.56 -10.51 37.76
CA TYR A 167 10.67 -10.06 36.92
C TYR A 167 10.51 -10.44 35.44
N GLY A 168 10.17 -11.69 35.14
CA GLY A 168 10.06 -12.17 33.75
C GLY A 168 9.00 -11.43 32.93
N PRO A 169 7.72 -11.39 33.38
CA PRO A 169 6.69 -10.61 32.71
C PRO A 169 7.05 -9.12 32.57
N TRP A 170 7.58 -8.51 33.64
CA TRP A 170 7.98 -7.11 33.63
C TRP A 170 9.12 -6.84 32.63
N MET A 171 10.16 -7.67 32.60
CA MET A 171 11.29 -7.52 31.69
C MET A 171 10.85 -7.65 30.24
N LYS A 172 9.97 -8.62 29.93
CA LYS A 172 9.40 -8.77 28.58
C LYS A 172 8.59 -7.55 28.15
N GLU A 173 7.82 -6.96 29.06
CA GLU A 173 7.06 -5.73 28.80
C GLU A 173 8.00 -4.55 28.52
N GLN A 174 9.03 -4.35 29.33
CA GLN A 174 9.97 -3.25 29.14
C GLN A 174 10.81 -3.41 27.87
N LEU A 175 11.25 -4.62 27.53
CA LEU A 175 11.95 -4.88 26.27
C LEU A 175 11.11 -4.51 25.03
N GLN A 176 9.78 -4.53 25.13
CA GLN A 176 8.88 -4.18 24.03
C GLN A 176 8.46 -2.69 24.03
N ASN A 177 8.21 -2.13 25.22
CA ASN A 177 7.52 -0.84 25.35
C ASN A 177 8.44 0.32 25.74
N THR A 178 9.66 0.05 26.23
CA THR A 178 10.58 1.11 26.64
C THR A 178 11.21 1.78 25.42
N THR A 179 11.13 3.12 25.37
CA THR A 179 11.70 3.95 24.29
C THR A 179 13.06 4.56 24.64
N MET A 180 13.71 4.06 25.69
CA MET A 180 15.04 4.52 26.09
C MET A 180 16.04 4.22 24.98
N GLU A 181 16.88 5.20 24.64
CA GLU A 181 17.90 5.05 23.60
C GLU A 181 19.24 4.66 24.23
N PHE A 182 19.92 3.73 23.58
CA PHE A 182 21.24 3.21 23.91
C PHE A 182 22.14 3.46 22.71
N THR A 183 23.43 3.71 22.94
CA THR A 183 24.41 3.84 21.86
C THR A 183 25.33 2.63 21.87
N ASP A 184 25.45 1.94 20.74
CA ASP A 184 26.42 0.85 20.61
C ASP A 184 27.84 1.43 20.58
N PRO A 185 28.73 1.02 21.50
CA PRO A 185 30.09 1.57 21.57
C PRO A 185 30.97 1.19 20.37
N THR A 186 30.59 0.16 19.61
CA THR A 186 31.33 -0.36 18.46
C THR A 186 30.89 0.28 17.16
N THR A 187 29.57 0.41 16.94
CA THR A 187 29.01 0.95 15.69
C THR A 187 28.62 2.42 15.78
N GLY A 188 28.42 2.96 16.99
CA GLY A 188 27.92 4.31 17.22
C GLY A 188 26.42 4.47 16.92
N GLU A 189 25.72 3.40 16.53
CA GLU A 189 24.29 3.45 16.23
C GLU A 189 23.47 3.55 17.52
N THR A 190 22.44 4.39 17.51
CA THR A 190 21.43 4.42 18.57
C THR A 190 20.39 3.33 18.36
N PHE A 191 20.05 2.62 19.43
CA PHE A 191 19.06 1.54 19.42
C PHE A 191 18.17 1.61 20.67
N THR A 192 16.96 1.05 20.58
CA THR A 192 16.04 0.88 21.71
C THR A 192 16.04 -0.58 22.17
N PRO A 193 15.47 -0.90 23.35
CA PRO A 193 15.31 -2.27 23.82
C PRO A 193 14.67 -3.21 22.78
N ALA A 194 13.67 -2.71 22.06
CA ALA A 194 12.96 -3.48 21.04
C ALA A 194 13.82 -3.74 19.78
N THR A 195 14.79 -2.88 19.49
CA THR A 195 15.67 -3.00 18.31
C THR A 195 17.05 -3.55 18.64
N ALA A 196 17.31 -3.91 19.90
CA ALA A 196 18.61 -4.44 20.33
C ALA A 196 18.89 -5.80 19.68
N LYS A 197 20.05 -5.92 19.02
CA LYS A 197 20.49 -7.09 18.27
C LYS A 197 21.72 -7.75 18.90
N GLY A 198 21.73 -9.08 18.89
CA GLY A 198 22.87 -9.85 19.38
C GLY A 198 23.02 -9.78 20.90
N ARG A 199 24.00 -10.54 21.42
CA ARG A 199 24.13 -10.80 22.86
C ARG A 199 24.52 -9.54 23.64
N ALA A 200 25.46 -8.75 23.10
CA ALA A 200 26.02 -7.59 23.80
C ALA A 200 24.99 -6.48 24.00
N GLN A 201 24.27 -6.07 22.95
CA GLN A 201 23.24 -5.04 23.05
C GLN A 201 22.08 -5.46 23.96
N LYS A 202 21.61 -6.71 23.82
CA LYS A 202 20.53 -7.24 24.68
C LYS A 202 20.96 -7.31 26.16
N ALA A 203 22.19 -7.74 26.45
CA ALA A 203 22.71 -7.77 27.82
C ALA A 203 22.83 -6.34 28.43
N ALA A 204 23.32 -5.37 27.65
CA ALA A 204 23.42 -3.98 28.08
C ALA A 204 22.05 -3.38 28.41
N VAL A 205 21.06 -3.61 27.54
CA VAL A 205 19.66 -3.20 27.78
C VAL A 205 19.11 -3.84 29.04
N MET A 206 19.30 -5.15 29.19
CA MET A 206 18.75 -5.89 30.33
C MET A 206 19.38 -5.47 31.65
N SER A 207 20.67 -5.12 31.69
CA SER A 207 21.32 -4.58 32.90
C SER A 207 20.68 -3.26 33.37
N ILE A 208 20.42 -2.33 32.44
CA ILE A 208 19.76 -1.06 32.75
C ILE A 208 18.30 -1.28 33.17
N LEU A 209 17.57 -2.13 32.44
CA LEU A 209 16.20 -2.49 32.81
C LEU A 209 16.14 -3.19 34.17
N ARG A 210 17.11 -4.05 34.50
CA ARG A 210 17.19 -4.71 35.80
C ARG A 210 17.41 -3.71 36.94
N THR A 211 18.24 -2.70 36.72
CA THR A 211 18.41 -1.60 37.68
C THR A 211 17.08 -0.86 37.92
N ASN A 212 16.33 -0.58 36.85
CA ASN A 212 14.99 0.03 36.97
C ASN A 212 14.01 -0.89 37.72
N PHE A 213 14.08 -2.20 37.48
CA PHE A 213 13.28 -3.19 38.21
C PHE A 213 13.59 -3.18 39.71
N PHE A 214 14.88 -3.20 40.07
CA PHE A 214 15.32 -3.16 41.46
C PHE A 214 14.82 -1.92 42.19
N ASN A 215 14.86 -0.77 41.52
CA ASN A 215 14.30 0.48 42.04
C ASN A 215 12.79 0.40 42.23
N GLN A 216 12.04 -0.05 41.21
CA GLN A 216 10.57 -0.09 41.25
C GLN A 216 10.02 -1.07 42.28
N HIS A 217 10.66 -2.24 42.42
CA HIS A 217 10.22 -3.28 43.35
C HIS A 217 10.92 -3.21 44.72
N GLY A 218 11.71 -2.16 44.94
CA GLY A 218 12.41 -1.92 46.21
C GLY A 218 13.40 -3.01 46.58
N MET A 219 13.99 -3.69 45.59
CA MET A 219 14.91 -4.80 45.85
C MET A 219 16.21 -4.34 46.49
N GLY A 220 16.66 -3.10 46.25
CA GLY A 220 17.81 -2.56 46.99
C GLY A 220 17.56 -2.28 48.48
N ASN A 221 16.33 -2.42 48.98
CA ASN A 221 16.14 -2.35 50.43
C ASN A 221 16.55 -3.65 51.16
N TYR A 222 16.95 -4.69 50.42
CA TYR A 222 17.40 -5.96 50.98
C TYR A 222 18.91 -6.12 50.89
N LYS A 223 19.49 -6.86 51.84
CA LYS A 223 20.89 -7.30 51.79
C LYS A 223 21.16 -8.06 50.49
N ARG A 224 22.31 -7.79 49.87
CA ARG A 224 22.74 -8.40 48.60
C ARG A 224 22.73 -9.92 48.65
N GLU A 225 23.13 -10.46 49.79
CA GLU A 225 23.27 -11.89 50.03
C GLU A 225 21.92 -12.60 50.15
N LEU A 226 20.89 -11.91 50.66
CA LEU A 226 19.52 -12.43 50.65
C LEU A 226 18.94 -12.46 49.24
N LEU A 227 19.22 -11.43 48.43
CA LEU A 227 18.83 -11.42 47.03
C LEU A 227 19.55 -12.52 46.23
N ALA A 228 20.85 -12.69 46.49
CA ALA A 228 21.69 -13.75 45.88
C ALA A 228 21.12 -15.14 46.14
N LYS A 229 20.61 -15.39 47.35
CA LYS A 229 20.06 -16.69 47.73
C LYS A 229 18.63 -16.91 47.23
N TYR A 230 17.77 -15.90 47.27
CA TYR A 230 16.32 -16.09 47.12
C TYR A 230 15.69 -15.46 45.87
N ALA A 231 16.36 -14.52 45.21
CA ALA A 231 15.81 -13.81 44.06
C ALA A 231 16.64 -14.01 42.78
N PHE A 232 17.96 -13.80 42.85
CA PHE A 232 18.84 -13.79 41.69
C PHE A 232 18.87 -15.10 40.89
N PRO A 233 18.86 -16.31 41.49
CA PRO A 233 18.87 -17.55 40.72
C PRO A 233 17.72 -17.63 39.71
N LYS A 234 16.51 -17.29 40.16
CA LYS A 234 15.33 -17.24 39.29
C LYS A 234 15.43 -16.15 38.24
N MET A 235 16.01 -14.99 38.59
CA MET A 235 16.22 -13.90 37.64
C MET A 235 17.26 -14.26 36.57
N TYR A 236 18.34 -14.96 36.91
CA TYR A 236 19.34 -15.46 35.94
C TYR A 236 18.72 -16.44 34.95
N GLU A 237 17.90 -17.38 35.44
CA GLU A 237 17.17 -18.32 34.58
C GLU A 237 16.28 -17.58 33.57
N ILE A 238 15.55 -16.56 34.06
CA ILE A 238 14.70 -15.71 33.23
C ILE A 238 15.54 -14.93 32.21
N ASP A 239 16.64 -14.31 32.63
CA ASP A 239 17.51 -13.52 31.76
C ASP A 239 18.12 -14.38 30.65
N ASN A 240 18.65 -15.55 31.00
CA ASN A 240 19.21 -16.48 30.04
C ASN A 240 18.17 -16.96 29.03
N LYS A 241 16.93 -17.21 29.48
CA LYS A 241 15.82 -17.57 28.60
C LYS A 241 15.44 -16.43 27.66
N ILE A 242 15.31 -15.20 28.17
CA ILE A 242 14.99 -14.02 27.35
C ILE A 242 16.08 -13.75 26.32
N ILE A 243 17.35 -13.83 26.70
CA ILE A 243 18.48 -13.65 25.77
C ILE A 243 18.48 -14.75 24.71
N ALA A 244 18.30 -16.02 25.10
CA ALA A 244 18.26 -17.13 24.16
C ALA A 244 17.10 -17.00 23.16
N GLU A 245 15.88 -16.69 23.63
CA GLU A 245 14.71 -16.41 22.78
C GLU A 245 14.99 -15.24 21.83
N GLY A 246 15.60 -14.16 22.34
CA GLY A 246 15.92 -12.99 21.53
C GLY A 246 16.99 -13.25 20.47
N LEU A 247 18.03 -14.02 20.78
CA LEU A 247 19.07 -14.40 19.82
C LEU A 247 18.51 -15.30 18.73
N LEU A 248 17.68 -16.28 19.11
CA LEU A 248 16.98 -17.14 18.16
C LEU A 248 16.14 -16.31 17.18
N GLN A 249 15.41 -15.31 17.68
CA GLN A 249 14.61 -14.43 16.83
C GLN A 249 15.47 -13.57 15.89
N ASP A 250 16.61 -13.08 16.36
CA ASP A 250 17.56 -12.33 15.53
C ASP A 250 18.12 -13.23 14.40
N ASP A 251 18.47 -14.48 14.72
CA ASP A 251 18.95 -15.48 13.75
C ASP A 251 17.86 -15.83 12.72
N ILE A 252 16.61 -16.00 13.16
CA ILE A 252 15.46 -16.23 12.26
C ILE A 252 15.25 -15.04 11.32
N ASN A 253 15.26 -13.82 11.85
CA ASN A 253 15.02 -12.60 11.06
C ASN A 253 16.14 -12.33 10.06
N SER A 254 17.40 -12.48 10.49
CA SER A 254 18.57 -12.34 9.61
C SER A 254 18.57 -13.41 8.53
N SER A 255 18.32 -14.66 8.89
CA SER A 255 18.16 -15.78 7.96
C SER A 255 17.05 -15.54 6.93
N PHE A 256 15.89 -15.02 7.35
CA PHE A 256 14.81 -14.69 6.41
C PHE A 256 15.23 -13.65 5.37
N LYS A 257 15.93 -12.60 5.81
CA LYS A 257 16.47 -11.57 4.92
C LYS A 257 17.49 -12.15 3.95
N GLU A 258 18.45 -12.92 4.47
CA GLU A 258 19.49 -13.57 3.68
C GLU A 258 18.88 -14.50 2.62
N ARG A 259 17.89 -15.34 2.97
CA ARG A 259 17.20 -16.19 1.99
C ARG A 259 16.54 -15.38 0.87
N THR A 260 15.96 -14.23 1.20
CA THR A 260 15.34 -13.35 0.20
C THR A 260 16.38 -12.80 -0.78
N GLU A 261 17.53 -12.36 -0.27
CA GLU A 261 18.66 -11.86 -1.07
C GLU A 261 19.30 -12.97 -1.92
N LEU A 262 19.45 -14.17 -1.36
CA LEU A 262 19.92 -15.37 -2.05
C LEU A 262 19.01 -15.73 -3.23
N PHE A 263 17.69 -15.74 -3.04
CA PHE A 263 16.74 -16.00 -4.14
C PHE A 263 16.73 -14.88 -5.18
N ALA A 264 16.86 -13.62 -4.77
CA ALA A 264 16.97 -12.50 -5.72
C ALA A 264 18.22 -12.63 -6.59
N THR A 265 19.35 -12.99 -5.98
CA THR A 265 20.63 -13.23 -6.68
C THR A 265 20.51 -14.42 -7.63
N PHE A 266 19.98 -15.53 -7.14
CA PHE A 266 19.73 -16.74 -7.94
C PHE A 266 18.81 -16.48 -9.14
N ASN A 267 17.77 -15.65 -8.97
CA ASN A 267 16.89 -15.28 -10.08
C ASN A 267 17.65 -14.57 -11.21
N SER A 268 18.70 -13.83 -10.89
CA SER A 268 19.53 -13.11 -11.87
C SER A 268 20.58 -14.03 -12.51
N ASN A 269 21.38 -14.72 -11.70
CA ASN A 269 22.58 -15.41 -12.18
C ASN A 269 22.42 -16.94 -12.34
N LYS A 270 21.33 -17.52 -11.82
CA LYS A 270 21.08 -18.97 -11.80
C LYS A 270 22.19 -19.79 -11.13
N ASP A 271 22.99 -19.18 -10.25
CA ASP A 271 24.04 -19.85 -9.49
C ASP A 271 23.44 -20.74 -8.39
N LEU A 272 23.27 -22.01 -8.71
CA LEU A 272 22.70 -23.01 -7.82
C LEU A 272 23.66 -23.38 -6.70
N GLY A 273 24.97 -23.39 -6.96
CA GLY A 273 25.98 -23.69 -5.95
C GLY A 273 25.98 -22.67 -4.81
N GLY A 274 26.03 -21.38 -5.17
CA GLY A 274 25.95 -20.27 -4.24
C GLY A 274 24.63 -20.26 -3.45
N LEU A 275 23.51 -20.45 -4.14
CA LEU A 275 22.19 -20.52 -3.49
C LEU A 275 22.13 -21.67 -2.47
N MET A 276 22.50 -22.89 -2.87
CA MET A 276 22.36 -24.06 -2.00
C MET A 276 23.24 -23.97 -0.77
N HIS A 277 24.47 -23.44 -0.92
CA HIS A 277 25.35 -23.23 0.22
C HIS A 277 24.80 -22.16 1.18
N GLY A 278 24.39 -21.01 0.66
CA GLY A 278 23.84 -19.92 1.49
C GLY A 278 22.53 -20.33 2.17
N LEU A 279 21.62 -21.02 1.49
CA LEU A 279 20.38 -21.48 2.11
C LEU A 279 20.66 -22.48 3.24
N ALA A 280 21.60 -23.41 3.04
CA ALA A 280 21.92 -24.45 4.02
C ALA A 280 22.51 -23.90 5.33
N THR A 281 23.09 -22.69 5.32
CA THR A 281 23.62 -22.01 6.52
C THR A 281 22.57 -21.19 7.28
N THR A 282 21.36 -21.02 6.74
CA THR A 282 20.28 -20.28 7.41
C THR A 282 19.47 -21.17 8.37
N VAL A 283 18.63 -20.54 9.21
CA VAL A 283 17.68 -21.23 10.10
C VAL A 283 16.22 -21.10 9.66
N ASP A 284 15.37 -22.08 9.95
CA ASP A 284 13.93 -22.06 9.66
C ASP A 284 13.13 -21.12 10.57
N ALA A 285 11.79 -21.18 10.52
CA ALA A 285 10.92 -20.31 11.32
C ALA A 285 10.93 -20.66 12.82
N GLU A 286 11.38 -21.86 13.15
CA GLU A 286 11.54 -22.39 14.50
C GLU A 286 12.99 -22.21 15.00
N GLY A 287 13.89 -21.71 14.14
CA GLY A 287 15.30 -21.47 14.44
C GLY A 287 16.19 -22.72 14.34
N ASN A 288 15.70 -23.81 13.75
CA ASN A 288 16.53 -24.96 13.45
C ASN A 288 17.36 -24.71 12.19
N ALA A 289 18.58 -25.24 12.16
CA ALA A 289 19.42 -25.18 10.97
C ALA A 289 18.71 -25.85 9.77
N LEU A 290 18.62 -25.13 8.66
CA LEU A 290 17.90 -25.57 7.47
C LEU A 290 18.60 -26.75 6.78
N GLY A 291 19.94 -26.68 6.71
CA GLY A 291 20.78 -27.68 6.06
C GLY A 291 20.49 -27.86 4.57
N TYR A 292 21.20 -28.80 3.94
CA TYR A 292 21.03 -29.04 2.49
C TYR A 292 19.66 -29.61 2.14
N GLU A 293 19.06 -30.44 3.01
CA GLU A 293 17.72 -30.99 2.75
C GLU A 293 16.66 -29.89 2.71
N GLY A 294 16.65 -28.99 3.71
CA GLY A 294 15.76 -27.86 3.72
C GLY A 294 16.02 -26.91 2.54
N ALA A 295 17.29 -26.71 2.16
CA ALA A 295 17.66 -25.88 1.02
C ALA A 295 17.06 -26.41 -0.29
N TRP A 296 17.12 -27.72 -0.52
CA TRP A 296 16.51 -28.37 -1.70
C TRP A 296 14.99 -28.22 -1.71
N ARG A 297 14.34 -28.33 -0.54
CA ARG A 297 12.89 -28.12 -0.40
C ARG A 297 12.50 -26.69 -0.77
N MET A 298 13.23 -25.71 -0.23
CA MET A 298 12.99 -24.29 -0.53
C MET A 298 13.26 -23.96 -2.00
N LEU A 299 14.33 -24.49 -2.58
CA LEU A 299 14.60 -24.36 -4.01
C LEU A 299 13.45 -24.93 -4.84
N GLY A 300 12.97 -26.14 -4.52
CA GLY A 300 11.85 -26.76 -5.23
C GLY A 300 10.60 -25.87 -5.22
N THR A 301 10.23 -25.33 -4.06
CA THR A 301 9.10 -24.39 -3.94
C THR A 301 9.35 -23.11 -4.74
N HIS A 302 10.58 -22.59 -4.75
CA HIS A 302 10.92 -21.38 -5.50
C HIS A 302 10.88 -21.60 -7.01
N LEU A 303 11.43 -22.72 -7.50
CA LEU A 303 11.36 -23.09 -8.91
C LEU A 303 9.92 -23.30 -9.37
N ASP A 304 9.07 -23.91 -8.54
CA ASP A 304 7.63 -24.04 -8.84
C ASP A 304 6.97 -22.65 -9.05
N LYS A 305 7.28 -21.66 -8.19
CA LYS A 305 6.80 -20.28 -8.37
C LYS A 305 7.32 -19.64 -9.65
N MET A 306 8.58 -19.87 -10.01
CA MET A 306 9.14 -19.36 -11.26
C MET A 306 8.49 -20.01 -12.50
N ILE A 307 8.10 -21.28 -12.41
CA ILE A 307 7.36 -22.00 -13.47
C ILE A 307 5.97 -21.39 -13.64
N GLU A 308 5.26 -21.14 -12.53
CA GLU A 308 3.95 -20.50 -12.55
C GLU A 308 4.01 -19.07 -13.11
N ALA A 309 5.08 -18.33 -12.78
CA ALA A 309 5.33 -17.00 -13.31
C ALA A 309 5.86 -16.99 -14.76
N GLY A 310 6.18 -18.14 -15.34
CA GLY A 310 6.75 -18.25 -16.68
C GLY A 310 8.18 -17.72 -16.80
N THR A 311 8.88 -17.49 -15.69
CA THR A 311 10.25 -16.94 -15.65
C THR A 311 11.34 -18.01 -15.63
N LEU A 312 10.98 -19.29 -15.46
CA LEU A 312 11.89 -20.42 -15.57
C LEU A 312 11.75 -21.13 -16.92
N THR A 313 12.86 -21.28 -17.64
CA THR A 313 12.92 -21.97 -18.93
C THR A 313 13.59 -23.34 -18.83
N HIS A 314 13.44 -24.17 -19.87
CA HIS A 314 14.19 -25.43 -19.99
C HIS A 314 15.71 -25.20 -20.02
N THR A 315 16.15 -24.15 -20.71
CA THR A 315 17.56 -23.79 -20.80
C THR A 315 18.13 -23.43 -19.44
N ASP A 316 17.39 -22.68 -18.61
CA ASP A 316 17.82 -22.38 -17.25
C ASP A 316 18.04 -23.67 -16.43
N VAL A 317 17.14 -24.64 -16.57
CA VAL A 317 17.23 -25.93 -15.87
C VAL A 317 18.41 -26.77 -16.37
N GLU A 318 18.70 -26.78 -17.66
CA GLU A 318 19.90 -27.45 -18.19
C GLU A 318 21.19 -26.78 -17.68
N THR A 319 21.26 -25.44 -17.71
CA THR A 319 22.40 -24.70 -17.14
C THR A 319 22.61 -25.02 -15.66
N MET A 320 21.52 -25.14 -14.88
CA MET A 320 21.61 -25.53 -13.46
C MET A 320 22.11 -26.97 -13.28
N LYS A 321 21.68 -27.90 -14.13
CA LYS A 321 22.13 -29.30 -14.09
C LYS A 321 23.62 -29.43 -14.35
N GLU A 322 24.17 -28.62 -15.24
CA GLU A 322 25.58 -28.66 -15.65
C GLU A 322 26.54 -28.06 -14.62
N GLN A 323 26.03 -27.30 -13.64
CA GLN A 323 26.87 -26.72 -12.59
C GLN A 323 27.48 -27.80 -11.70
N ALA A 324 28.78 -27.68 -11.42
CA ALA A 324 29.49 -28.57 -10.50
C ALA A 324 29.03 -28.34 -9.06
N GLN A 325 28.75 -29.42 -8.32
CA GLN A 325 28.41 -29.32 -6.91
C GLN A 325 29.70 -29.24 -6.08
N PRO A 326 29.92 -28.16 -5.29
CA PRO A 326 31.11 -28.03 -4.47
C PRO A 326 31.30 -29.22 -3.52
N GLY A 327 32.53 -29.72 -3.43
CA GLY A 327 32.89 -30.85 -2.54
C GLY A 327 32.54 -32.25 -3.07
N MET A 328 31.89 -32.38 -4.24
CA MET A 328 31.44 -33.67 -4.78
C MET A 328 32.35 -34.25 -5.88
N GLY A 329 33.63 -33.90 -5.87
CA GLY A 329 34.62 -34.45 -6.81
C GLY A 329 34.36 -34.10 -8.28
N GLY A 330 33.80 -32.91 -8.54
CA GLY A 330 33.51 -32.43 -9.90
C GLY A 330 32.19 -32.93 -10.49
N LYS A 331 31.43 -33.76 -9.77
CA LYS A 331 30.09 -34.17 -10.20
C LYS A 331 29.15 -32.97 -10.27
N THR A 332 28.26 -33.00 -11.26
CA THR A 332 27.30 -31.92 -11.45
C THR A 332 26.02 -32.15 -10.64
N PHE A 333 25.25 -31.08 -10.44
CA PHE A 333 23.94 -31.19 -9.80
C PHE A 333 23.00 -32.13 -10.57
N GLY A 334 23.08 -32.16 -11.90
CA GLY A 334 22.27 -33.04 -12.74
C GLY A 334 22.59 -34.52 -12.54
N GLU A 335 23.87 -34.86 -12.33
CA GLU A 335 24.28 -36.25 -12.05
C GLU A 335 23.83 -36.73 -10.68
N LEU A 336 23.84 -35.84 -9.68
CA LEU A 336 23.49 -36.16 -8.30
C LEU A 336 21.99 -36.10 -8.03
N HIS A 337 21.28 -35.19 -8.70
CA HIS A 337 19.87 -34.88 -8.45
C HIS A 337 19.00 -34.96 -9.72
N GLY A 338 19.32 -35.88 -10.63
CA GLY A 338 18.66 -36.00 -11.94
C GLY A 338 17.12 -36.08 -11.86
N THR A 339 16.57 -36.88 -10.94
CA THR A 339 15.11 -37.01 -10.76
C THR A 339 14.44 -35.69 -10.38
N PHE A 340 15.09 -34.86 -9.55
CA PHE A 340 14.57 -33.54 -9.18
C PHE A 340 14.42 -32.67 -10.42
N PHE A 341 15.47 -32.55 -11.23
CA PHE A 341 15.43 -31.73 -12.44
C PHE A 341 14.48 -32.28 -13.50
N THR A 342 14.40 -33.60 -13.70
CA THR A 342 13.40 -34.19 -14.60
C THR A 342 11.98 -33.82 -14.19
N ASN A 343 11.68 -33.81 -12.89
CA ASN A 343 10.38 -33.38 -12.38
C ASN A 343 10.11 -31.89 -12.65
N ILE A 344 11.10 -31.02 -12.43
CA ILE A 344 11.00 -29.58 -12.73
C ILE A 344 10.75 -29.36 -14.23
N GLN A 345 11.47 -30.05 -15.11
CA GLN A 345 11.27 -29.95 -16.56
C GLN A 345 9.88 -30.40 -17.00
N ARG A 346 9.37 -31.50 -16.43
CA ARG A 346 7.99 -31.94 -16.68
C ARG A 346 6.99 -30.85 -16.28
N LYS A 347 7.14 -30.25 -15.11
CA LYS A 347 6.28 -29.15 -14.65
C LYS A 347 6.32 -27.92 -15.57
N ILE A 348 7.48 -27.58 -16.16
CA ILE A 348 7.58 -26.51 -17.15
C ILE A 348 6.68 -26.80 -18.37
N VAL A 349 6.73 -28.02 -18.90
CA VAL A 349 5.91 -28.43 -20.06
C VAL A 349 4.43 -28.41 -19.70
N GLU A 350 4.06 -28.98 -18.55
CA GLU A 350 2.68 -29.00 -18.06
C GLU A 350 2.12 -27.58 -17.85
N SER A 351 2.91 -26.68 -17.28
CA SER A 351 2.53 -25.27 -17.09
C SER A 351 2.26 -24.58 -18.43
N LYS A 352 3.14 -24.76 -19.43
CA LYS A 352 2.94 -24.21 -20.78
C LYS A 352 1.70 -24.78 -21.46
N GLN A 353 1.46 -26.09 -21.35
CA GLN A 353 0.26 -26.72 -21.89
C GLN A 353 -1.02 -26.20 -21.21
N LYS A 354 -0.99 -26.02 -19.89
CA LYS A 354 -2.11 -25.46 -19.12
C LYS A 354 -2.41 -24.02 -19.53
N ALA A 355 -1.38 -23.18 -19.65
CA ALA A 355 -1.51 -21.80 -20.10
C ALA A 355 -2.10 -21.73 -21.51
N PHE A 356 -1.55 -22.49 -22.46
CA PHE A 356 -2.08 -22.60 -23.82
C PHE A 356 -3.54 -23.08 -23.83
N SER A 357 -3.86 -24.14 -23.08
CA SER A 357 -5.23 -24.66 -23.01
C SER A 357 -6.21 -23.66 -22.39
N GLN A 358 -5.76 -22.83 -21.44
CA GLN A 358 -6.57 -21.78 -20.84
C GLN A 358 -6.78 -20.63 -21.81
N GLU A 359 -5.75 -20.23 -22.54
CA GLU A 359 -5.85 -19.23 -23.61
C GLU A 359 -6.83 -19.68 -24.69
N LEU A 360 -6.78 -20.95 -25.12
CA LEU A 360 -7.77 -21.52 -26.04
C LEU A 360 -9.20 -21.42 -25.50
N ARG A 361 -9.42 -21.74 -24.21
CA ARG A 361 -10.74 -21.61 -23.57
C ARG A 361 -11.20 -20.15 -23.50
N ASN A 362 -10.30 -19.21 -23.25
CA ASN A 362 -10.63 -17.79 -23.20
C ASN A 362 -11.09 -17.30 -24.58
N TYR A 363 -10.40 -17.71 -25.66
CA TYR A 363 -10.85 -17.40 -27.02
C TYR A 363 -12.21 -18.01 -27.34
N ASP A 364 -12.45 -19.26 -26.95
CA ASP A 364 -13.75 -19.91 -27.15
C ASP A 364 -14.87 -19.20 -26.35
N GLN A 365 -14.58 -18.74 -25.13
CA GLN A 365 -15.53 -17.95 -24.33
C GLN A 365 -15.80 -16.57 -24.93
N GLU A 366 -14.76 -15.87 -25.38
CA GLU A 366 -14.89 -14.58 -26.05
C GLU A 366 -15.77 -14.72 -27.30
N TYR A 367 -15.53 -15.75 -28.12
CA TYR A 367 -16.36 -16.06 -29.27
C TYR A 367 -17.85 -16.23 -28.88
N ILE A 368 -18.15 -17.03 -27.84
CA ILE A 368 -19.52 -17.27 -27.39
C ILE A 368 -20.19 -15.97 -26.92
N VAL A 369 -19.47 -15.13 -26.17
CA VAL A 369 -19.98 -13.84 -25.70
C VAL A 369 -20.30 -12.93 -26.89
N ARG A 370 -19.39 -12.82 -27.86
CA ARG A 370 -19.59 -12.02 -29.07
C ARG A 370 -20.73 -12.54 -29.94
N GLU A 371 -20.86 -13.85 -30.09
CA GLU A 371 -21.98 -14.49 -30.79
C GLU A 371 -23.31 -14.11 -30.12
N GLN A 372 -23.38 -14.20 -28.79
CA GLN A 372 -24.59 -13.85 -28.03
C GLN A 372 -24.94 -12.36 -28.12
N GLU A 373 -23.95 -11.46 -28.06
CA GLU A 373 -24.12 -10.02 -28.26
C GLU A 373 -24.74 -9.74 -29.64
N LEU A 374 -24.21 -10.35 -30.70
CA LEU A 374 -24.71 -10.18 -32.07
C LEU A 374 -26.11 -10.77 -32.26
N VAL A 375 -26.38 -11.96 -31.73
CA VAL A 375 -27.72 -12.58 -31.77
C VAL A 375 -28.74 -11.69 -31.07
N THR A 376 -28.37 -11.12 -29.92
CA THR A 376 -29.24 -10.20 -29.16
C THR A 376 -29.51 -8.93 -29.96
N ALA A 377 -28.46 -8.28 -30.50
CA ALA A 377 -28.60 -7.08 -31.31
C ALA A 377 -29.46 -7.31 -32.57
N LEU A 378 -29.26 -8.43 -33.27
CA LEU A 378 -30.08 -8.80 -34.42
C LEU A 378 -31.54 -9.03 -34.02
N THR A 379 -31.79 -9.68 -32.88
CA THR A 379 -33.15 -9.93 -32.40
C THR A 379 -33.86 -8.63 -31.99
N GLU A 380 -33.18 -7.74 -31.29
CA GLU A 380 -33.70 -6.44 -30.86
C GLU A 380 -33.99 -5.49 -32.04
N MET A 381 -33.23 -5.61 -33.13
CA MET A 381 -33.47 -4.85 -34.36
C MET A 381 -34.82 -5.17 -35.00
N GLY A 382 -35.36 -6.37 -34.79
CA GLY A 382 -36.68 -6.82 -35.28
C GLY A 382 -36.80 -7.05 -36.79
N ASN A 383 -36.07 -6.30 -37.63
CA ASN A 383 -36.10 -6.37 -39.09
C ASN A 383 -34.67 -6.46 -39.68
N TYR A 384 -33.85 -7.39 -39.20
CA TYR A 384 -32.50 -7.61 -39.74
C TYR A 384 -32.54 -8.13 -41.18
N THR A 385 -31.56 -7.75 -41.99
CA THR A 385 -31.42 -8.11 -43.41
C THR A 385 -30.37 -9.20 -43.62
N ARG A 386 -30.28 -9.74 -44.84
CA ARG A 386 -29.18 -10.66 -45.21
C ARG A 386 -27.81 -9.99 -45.12
N ALA A 387 -27.73 -8.68 -45.34
CA ALA A 387 -26.47 -7.94 -45.21
C ALA A 387 -26.03 -7.86 -43.74
N ASP A 388 -26.98 -7.67 -42.81
CA ASP A 388 -26.70 -7.66 -41.37
C ASP A 388 -26.23 -9.04 -40.88
N ILE A 389 -26.84 -10.12 -41.37
CA ILE A 389 -26.40 -11.49 -41.10
C ILE A 389 -24.98 -11.73 -41.62
N ALA A 390 -24.68 -11.30 -42.86
CA ALA A 390 -23.35 -11.47 -43.45
C ALA A 390 -22.28 -10.67 -42.68
N ALA A 391 -22.59 -9.43 -42.30
CA ALA A 391 -21.68 -8.60 -41.51
C ALA A 391 -21.43 -9.18 -40.11
N ALA A 392 -22.46 -9.74 -39.45
CA ALA A 392 -22.31 -10.40 -38.17
C ALA A 392 -21.45 -11.68 -38.25
N GLN A 393 -21.60 -12.46 -39.33
CA GLN A 393 -20.75 -13.63 -39.59
C GLN A 393 -19.30 -13.23 -39.85
N GLU A 394 -19.07 -12.21 -40.68
CA GLU A 394 -17.75 -11.69 -40.98
C GLU A 394 -17.04 -11.19 -39.71
N TYR A 395 -17.75 -10.48 -38.84
CA TYR A 395 -17.22 -10.05 -37.55
C TYR A 395 -16.74 -11.24 -36.69
N LEU A 396 -17.54 -12.30 -36.58
CA LEU A 396 -17.16 -13.49 -35.81
C LEU A 396 -15.98 -14.25 -36.42
N LEU A 397 -15.83 -14.24 -37.75
CA LEU A 397 -14.70 -14.85 -38.44
C LEU A 397 -13.39 -14.07 -38.23
N LEU A 398 -13.46 -12.77 -37.98
CA LEU A 398 -12.29 -11.93 -37.70
C LEU A 398 -11.75 -12.08 -36.27
N LEU A 399 -12.50 -12.71 -35.36
CA LEU A 399 -12.02 -13.02 -34.01
C LEU A 399 -10.88 -14.06 -34.04
N PRO A 400 -10.01 -14.11 -33.01
CA PRO A 400 -9.05 -15.20 -32.85
C PRO A 400 -9.76 -16.56 -32.83
N ARG A 401 -9.41 -17.46 -33.77
CA ARG A 401 -10.11 -18.73 -34.01
C ARG A 401 -11.60 -18.58 -34.38
N GLY A 402 -11.93 -17.45 -35.00
CA GLY A 402 -13.25 -17.15 -35.51
C GLY A 402 -13.81 -18.27 -36.40
N LYS A 403 -15.11 -18.51 -36.26
CA LYS A 403 -15.86 -19.51 -37.01
C LYS A 403 -17.26 -18.98 -37.31
N GLU A 404 -17.91 -19.53 -38.32
CA GLU A 404 -19.29 -19.18 -38.62
C GLU A 404 -20.21 -19.59 -37.46
N SER A 405 -21.11 -18.68 -37.08
CA SER A 405 -22.14 -18.93 -36.08
C SER A 405 -23.29 -19.72 -36.70
N SER A 406 -23.55 -20.91 -36.18
CA SER A 406 -24.71 -21.70 -36.61
C SER A 406 -26.04 -21.03 -36.23
N VAL A 407 -26.07 -20.26 -35.13
CA VAL A 407 -27.25 -19.54 -34.66
C VAL A 407 -27.60 -18.39 -35.61
N ILE A 408 -26.62 -17.54 -35.92
CA ILE A 408 -26.79 -16.42 -36.85
C ILE A 408 -27.09 -16.94 -38.28
N ALA A 409 -26.49 -18.06 -38.68
CA ALA A 409 -26.82 -18.71 -39.95
C ALA A 409 -28.29 -19.18 -39.99
N ALA A 410 -28.79 -19.76 -38.89
CA ALA A 410 -30.20 -20.14 -38.77
C ALA A 410 -31.15 -18.93 -38.79
N MET A 411 -30.76 -17.81 -38.16
CA MET A 411 -31.50 -16.53 -38.27
C MET A 411 -31.59 -16.07 -39.74
N GLY A 412 -30.48 -16.15 -40.49
CA GLY A 412 -30.46 -15.88 -41.92
C GLY A 412 -31.33 -16.81 -42.76
N ALA A 413 -31.42 -18.09 -42.38
CA ALA A 413 -32.31 -19.06 -43.03
C ALA A 413 -33.80 -18.72 -42.75
N ASN A 414 -34.11 -18.26 -41.54
CA ASN A 414 -35.47 -17.84 -41.14
C ASN A 414 -35.92 -16.51 -41.77
N LEU A 415 -35.03 -15.73 -42.38
CA LEU A 415 -35.40 -14.63 -43.29
C LEU A 415 -36.13 -15.12 -44.56
N SER A 416 -36.33 -16.43 -44.70
CA SER A 416 -37.37 -17.03 -45.54
C SER A 416 -38.78 -16.57 -45.10
N TYR A 417 -39.16 -15.34 -45.51
CA TYR A 417 -40.50 -14.73 -45.47
C TYR A 417 -41.46 -15.25 -44.37
N ASP A 418 -41.62 -14.48 -43.29
CA ASP A 418 -42.62 -14.77 -42.25
C ASP A 418 -44.03 -14.87 -42.86
N ALA A 419 -44.84 -15.83 -42.40
CA ALA A 419 -46.17 -16.14 -42.91
C ALA A 419 -47.08 -14.90 -42.95
N LYS A 420 -46.85 -13.92 -42.06
CA LYS A 420 -47.54 -12.63 -42.03
C LYS A 420 -47.17 -11.74 -43.21
N GLN A 421 -45.89 -11.67 -43.58
CA GLN A 421 -45.42 -10.93 -44.76
C GLN A 421 -45.86 -11.62 -46.05
N GLU A 422 -45.82 -12.95 -46.09
CA GLU A 422 -46.34 -13.71 -47.23
C GLU A 422 -47.85 -13.49 -47.41
N LYS A 423 -48.62 -13.43 -46.32
CA LYS A 423 -50.04 -13.08 -46.35
C LYS A 423 -50.25 -11.67 -46.89
N MET A 424 -49.49 -10.67 -46.42
CA MET A 424 -49.57 -9.30 -46.93
C MET A 424 -49.20 -9.18 -48.42
N LEU A 425 -48.11 -9.82 -48.84
CA LEU A 425 -47.69 -9.85 -50.25
C LEU A 425 -48.70 -10.61 -51.12
N THR A 426 -49.34 -11.65 -50.59
CA THR A 426 -50.42 -12.38 -51.26
C THR A 426 -51.67 -11.51 -51.40
N GLU A 427 -52.05 -10.79 -50.35
CA GLU A 427 -53.18 -9.84 -50.38
C GLU A 427 -52.93 -8.71 -51.38
N LEU A 428 -51.70 -8.16 -51.41
CA LEU A 428 -51.27 -7.15 -52.36
C LEU A 428 -51.24 -7.68 -53.80
N ALA A 429 -50.68 -8.87 -54.04
CA ALA A 429 -50.69 -9.50 -55.36
C ALA A 429 -52.13 -9.78 -55.84
N ASN A 430 -53.02 -10.22 -54.95
CA ASN A 430 -54.42 -10.45 -55.26
C ASN A 430 -55.18 -9.15 -55.55
N SER A 431 -54.85 -8.04 -54.87
CA SER A 431 -55.48 -6.75 -55.16
C SER A 431 -55.07 -6.25 -56.54
N TYR A 432 -53.78 -6.35 -56.89
CA TYR A 432 -53.28 -6.03 -58.23
C TYR A 432 -53.87 -6.95 -59.31
N ASP A 433 -54.03 -8.24 -59.02
CA ASP A 433 -54.64 -9.22 -59.93
C ASP A 433 -56.10 -8.87 -60.26
N LYS A 434 -56.90 -8.63 -59.22
CA LYS A 434 -58.32 -8.25 -59.36
C LYS A 434 -58.50 -6.95 -60.12
N ALA A 435 -57.58 -6.02 -59.92
CA ALA A 435 -57.61 -4.73 -60.57
C ALA A 435 -57.04 -4.76 -62.00
N GLY A 436 -56.64 -5.93 -62.49
CA GLY A 436 -56.09 -6.09 -63.83
C GLY A 436 -54.71 -5.44 -64.01
N LEU A 437 -53.99 -5.15 -62.92
CA LEU A 437 -52.77 -4.34 -62.88
C LEU A 437 -51.47 -5.12 -62.70
N LEU A 438 -51.52 -6.46 -62.61
CA LEU A 438 -50.29 -7.24 -62.50
C LEU A 438 -49.39 -7.02 -63.71
N ASP A 439 -48.18 -6.52 -63.48
CA ASP A 439 -47.14 -6.43 -64.49
C ASP A 439 -46.08 -7.52 -64.26
N PRO A 440 -45.55 -8.19 -65.29
CA PRO A 440 -44.52 -9.21 -65.12
C PRO A 440 -43.29 -8.71 -64.37
N SER A 441 -42.90 -7.45 -64.56
CA SER A 441 -41.78 -6.83 -63.85
C SER A 441 -42.13 -6.57 -62.39
N TRP A 442 -43.36 -6.13 -62.11
CA TRP A 442 -43.83 -5.95 -60.74
C TRP A 442 -43.84 -7.27 -59.97
N VAL A 443 -44.35 -8.36 -60.56
CA VAL A 443 -44.36 -9.70 -59.95
C VAL A 443 -42.94 -10.17 -59.64
N LYS A 444 -42.00 -10.02 -60.58
CA LYS A 444 -40.61 -10.44 -60.38
C LYS A 444 -39.87 -9.62 -59.33
N ASN A 445 -40.17 -8.33 -59.23
CA ASN A 445 -39.46 -7.41 -58.34
C ASN A 445 -40.03 -7.36 -56.92
N ASN A 446 -41.31 -7.69 -56.73
CA ASN A 446 -42.02 -7.48 -55.46
C ASN A 446 -42.53 -8.76 -54.80
N LEU A 447 -42.61 -9.88 -55.53
CA LEU A 447 -43.07 -11.16 -54.98
C LEU A 447 -41.92 -12.18 -54.90
N PRO A 448 -41.88 -13.01 -53.84
CA PRO A 448 -40.93 -14.10 -53.75
C PRO A 448 -41.15 -15.11 -54.88
N HIS A 449 -40.07 -15.77 -55.31
CA HIS A 449 -40.09 -16.70 -56.45
C HIS A 449 -41.17 -17.79 -56.33
N LYS A 450 -41.45 -18.29 -55.12
CA LYS A 450 -42.50 -19.28 -54.85
C LYS A 450 -43.91 -18.82 -55.22
N MET A 451 -44.14 -17.51 -55.37
CA MET A 451 -45.43 -16.93 -55.78
C MET A 451 -45.52 -16.64 -57.29
N TRP A 452 -44.41 -16.77 -58.04
CA TRP A 452 -44.38 -16.38 -59.44
C TRP A 452 -45.32 -17.23 -60.30
N ASP A 453 -45.36 -18.55 -60.08
CA ASP A 453 -46.20 -19.46 -60.86
C ASP A 453 -47.69 -19.07 -60.81
N LYS A 454 -48.13 -18.49 -59.68
CA LYS A 454 -49.51 -18.07 -59.47
C LYS A 454 -49.86 -16.76 -60.21
N TYR A 455 -48.93 -15.80 -60.26
CA TYR A 455 -49.24 -14.43 -60.70
C TYR A 455 -48.60 -14.03 -62.04
N LEU A 456 -47.50 -14.66 -62.45
CA LEU A 456 -46.72 -14.20 -63.61
C LEU A 456 -47.46 -14.41 -64.94
N SER A 457 -48.17 -15.53 -65.10
CA SER A 457 -48.99 -15.79 -66.30
C SER A 457 -50.15 -14.81 -66.42
N ARG A 458 -50.84 -14.52 -65.30
CA ARG A 458 -51.91 -13.52 -65.25
C ARG A 458 -51.37 -12.12 -65.53
N ALA A 459 -50.20 -11.79 -65.00
CA ALA A 459 -49.53 -10.53 -65.28
C ALA A 459 -49.22 -10.35 -66.77
N ALA A 460 -48.73 -11.40 -67.44
CA ALA A 460 -48.47 -11.38 -68.88
C ALA A 460 -49.76 -11.19 -69.69
N GLN A 461 -50.84 -11.89 -69.31
CA GLN A 461 -52.14 -11.75 -69.95
C GLN A 461 -52.74 -10.35 -69.74
N GLN A 462 -52.74 -9.83 -68.51
CA GLN A 462 -53.27 -8.49 -68.20
C GLN A 462 -52.45 -7.38 -68.87
N SER A 463 -51.12 -7.49 -68.87
CA SER A 463 -50.24 -6.57 -69.59
C SER A 463 -50.54 -6.56 -71.09
N SER A 464 -50.80 -7.74 -71.69
CA SER A 464 -51.21 -7.82 -73.10
C SER A 464 -52.60 -7.21 -73.36
N THR A 465 -53.52 -7.27 -72.39
CA THR A 465 -54.89 -6.75 -72.56
C THR A 465 -54.95 -5.22 -72.40
N ARG A 466 -54.08 -4.65 -71.55
CA ARG A 466 -53.87 -3.19 -71.39
C ARG A 466 -53.30 -2.51 -72.63
N THR A 467 -52.90 -3.25 -73.66
CA THR A 467 -52.44 -2.67 -74.92
C THR A 467 -53.56 -2.36 -75.92
N SER A 468 -54.84 -2.49 -75.52
CA SER A 468 -56.01 -2.05 -76.29
C SER A 468 -55.97 -0.53 -76.58
N GLY A 469 -56.53 -0.13 -77.72
CA GLY A 469 -56.34 1.20 -78.32
C GLY A 469 -56.71 2.37 -77.40
N ASP A 470 -57.77 2.24 -76.61
CA ASP A 470 -58.29 3.31 -75.75
C ASP A 470 -57.39 3.57 -74.54
N TYR A 471 -56.80 2.52 -73.96
CA TYR A 471 -55.89 2.66 -72.82
C TYR A 471 -54.62 3.43 -73.20
N LYS A 472 -54.02 3.08 -74.34
CA LYS A 472 -52.87 3.79 -74.90
C LYS A 472 -53.22 5.21 -75.31
N ALA A 473 -54.44 5.44 -75.82
CA ALA A 473 -54.91 6.78 -76.17
C ALA A 473 -54.98 7.69 -74.92
N HIS A 474 -55.46 7.17 -73.79
CA HIS A 474 -55.50 7.91 -72.53
C HIS A 474 -54.13 8.13 -71.90
N GLU A 475 -53.24 7.13 -71.89
CA GLU A 475 -51.86 7.32 -71.42
C GLU A 475 -51.13 8.40 -72.25
N LYS A 476 -51.32 8.38 -73.58
CA LYS A 476 -50.77 9.40 -74.47
C LYS A 476 -51.39 10.77 -74.22
N ALA A 477 -52.70 10.85 -73.96
CA ALA A 477 -53.38 12.11 -73.66
C ALA A 477 -52.92 12.71 -72.33
N LEU A 478 -52.72 11.89 -71.29
CA LEU A 478 -52.19 12.32 -69.99
C LEU A 478 -50.72 12.74 -70.10
N THR A 479 -49.91 11.98 -70.85
CA THR A 479 -48.52 12.36 -71.13
C THR A 479 -48.45 13.69 -71.88
N ASN A 480 -49.30 13.88 -72.89
CA ASN A 480 -49.39 15.13 -73.62
C ASN A 480 -49.86 16.29 -72.73
N LEU A 481 -50.81 16.05 -71.81
CA LEU A 481 -51.27 17.06 -70.86
C LEU A 481 -50.11 17.57 -69.99
N VAL A 482 -49.29 16.68 -69.45
CA VAL A 482 -48.08 17.07 -68.70
C VAL A 482 -47.11 17.80 -69.60
N ARG A 483 -46.89 17.31 -70.82
CA ARG A 483 -45.97 17.90 -71.80
C ARG A 483 -46.33 19.32 -72.22
N THR A 484 -47.62 19.62 -72.36
CA THR A 484 -48.10 20.94 -72.76
C THR A 484 -48.34 21.88 -71.58
N THR A 485 -48.11 21.44 -70.34
CA THR A 485 -48.29 22.29 -69.16
C THR A 485 -47.16 23.33 -69.07
N PRO A 486 -47.48 24.64 -69.06
CA PRO A 486 -46.47 25.69 -68.92
C PRO A 486 -45.62 25.51 -67.65
N GLY A 487 -44.31 25.73 -67.75
CA GLY A 487 -43.36 25.57 -66.63
C GLY A 487 -42.79 24.16 -66.47
N ILE A 488 -43.34 23.14 -67.14
CA ILE A 488 -42.75 21.78 -67.14
C ILE A 488 -41.73 21.66 -68.26
N THR A 489 -40.47 21.41 -67.90
CA THR A 489 -39.40 21.15 -68.87
C THR A 489 -39.14 19.66 -69.04
N PHE A 490 -39.00 19.24 -70.29
CA PHE A 490 -38.51 17.91 -70.68
C PHE A 490 -37.08 18.05 -71.22
N GLY A 491 -36.29 16.98 -71.17
CA GLY A 491 -34.96 16.96 -71.80
C GLY A 491 -35.04 17.10 -73.32
N ASP A 492 -33.92 17.39 -73.97
CA ASP A 492 -33.84 17.55 -75.43
C ASP A 492 -34.14 16.24 -76.19
N ASP A 493 -34.03 15.10 -75.51
CA ASP A 493 -34.45 13.77 -75.96
C ASP A 493 -35.93 13.46 -75.67
N HIS A 494 -36.66 14.43 -75.11
CA HIS A 494 -38.03 14.29 -74.59
C HIS A 494 -38.23 13.19 -73.53
N GLN A 495 -37.16 12.72 -72.88
CA GLN A 495 -37.21 11.67 -71.84
C GLN A 495 -36.40 11.98 -70.56
N THR A 496 -35.37 12.83 -70.60
CA THR A 496 -34.37 12.93 -69.50
C THR A 496 -34.21 14.31 -68.85
N LYS A 497 -35.31 14.99 -68.47
CA LYS A 497 -35.28 15.95 -67.34
C LYS A 497 -36.25 15.52 -66.25
N TYR A 498 -35.76 15.51 -65.00
CA TYR A 498 -36.33 14.79 -63.87
C TYR A 498 -37.82 15.09 -63.62
N THR A 499 -38.26 16.35 -63.67
CA THR A 499 -39.59 16.72 -63.20
C THR A 499 -40.72 16.30 -64.15
N GLY A 500 -40.61 16.57 -65.45
CA GLY A 500 -41.63 16.17 -66.43
C GLY A 500 -41.80 14.65 -66.52
N THR A 501 -40.68 13.91 -66.50
CA THR A 501 -40.67 12.44 -66.53
C THR A 501 -41.24 11.84 -65.24
N LEU A 502 -40.91 12.39 -64.07
CA LEU A 502 -41.42 11.91 -62.78
C LEU A 502 -42.91 12.22 -62.61
N ILE A 503 -43.37 13.40 -63.01
CA ILE A 503 -44.80 13.75 -63.01
C ILE A 503 -45.55 12.83 -63.98
N THR A 504 -45.02 12.62 -65.19
CA THR A 504 -45.60 11.67 -66.18
C THR A 504 -45.66 10.25 -65.61
N GLY A 505 -44.60 9.77 -64.96
CA GLY A 505 -44.60 8.46 -64.30
C GLY A 505 -45.67 8.35 -63.22
N LYS A 506 -45.78 9.35 -62.33
CA LYS A 506 -46.75 9.34 -61.23
C LYS A 506 -48.20 9.50 -61.70
N ILE A 507 -48.47 10.33 -62.72
CA ILE A 507 -49.84 10.49 -63.26
C ILE A 507 -50.28 9.22 -64.00
N LEU A 508 -49.38 8.55 -64.73
CA LEU A 508 -49.69 7.28 -65.39
C LEU A 508 -49.90 6.15 -64.37
N ASP A 509 -49.10 6.10 -63.30
CA ASP A 509 -49.29 5.15 -62.20
C ASP A 509 -50.62 5.41 -61.44
N SER A 510 -50.97 6.67 -61.21
CA SER A 510 -52.24 7.06 -60.61
C SER A 510 -53.43 6.71 -61.51
N PHE A 511 -53.34 7.00 -62.82
CA PHE A 511 -54.31 6.60 -63.83
C PHE A 511 -54.51 5.09 -63.82
N ARG A 512 -53.43 4.30 -63.87
CA ARG A 512 -53.47 2.84 -63.78
C ARG A 512 -54.22 2.40 -62.54
N ARG A 513 -53.90 2.94 -61.36
CA ARG A 513 -54.61 2.67 -60.11
C ARG A 513 -56.09 3.04 -60.15
N ARG A 514 -56.47 4.13 -60.81
CA ARG A 514 -57.89 4.52 -60.95
C ARG A 514 -58.66 3.62 -61.90
N VAL A 515 -58.10 3.25 -63.05
CA VAL A 515 -58.73 2.26 -63.94
C VAL A 515 -59.00 0.95 -63.19
N ALA A 516 -58.07 0.57 -62.33
CA ALA A 516 -58.19 -0.56 -61.42
C ALA A 516 -59.38 -0.48 -60.46
N VAL A 517 -59.75 0.72 -60.01
CA VAL A 517 -60.85 0.97 -59.08
C VAL A 517 -62.18 1.16 -59.82
N THR A 518 -62.19 1.92 -60.90
CA THR A 518 -63.40 2.30 -61.63
C THR A 518 -63.83 1.25 -62.67
N GLY A 519 -62.89 0.43 -63.16
CA GLY A 519 -63.09 -0.46 -64.29
C GLY A 519 -63.27 0.26 -65.64
N ASP A 520 -63.22 1.60 -65.64
CA ASP A 520 -63.51 2.46 -66.78
C ASP A 520 -62.33 3.41 -67.06
N PRO A 521 -61.56 3.19 -68.15
CA PRO A 521 -60.48 4.06 -68.59
C PRO A 521 -60.90 5.50 -68.84
N ASP A 522 -62.12 5.74 -69.33
CA ASP A 522 -62.59 7.09 -69.67
C ASP A 522 -62.82 7.91 -68.39
N THR A 523 -63.55 7.35 -67.43
CA THR A 523 -63.77 7.97 -66.12
C THR A 523 -62.46 8.19 -65.38
N ALA A 524 -61.57 7.19 -65.35
CA ALA A 524 -60.28 7.30 -64.68
C ALA A 524 -59.37 8.37 -65.31
N ALA A 525 -59.36 8.48 -66.64
CA ALA A 525 -58.60 9.50 -67.34
C ALA A 525 -59.18 10.89 -67.06
N ALA A 526 -60.50 11.06 -67.07
CA ALA A 526 -61.15 12.33 -66.76
C ALA A 526 -60.83 12.81 -65.34
N GLU A 527 -60.93 11.91 -64.36
CA GLU A 527 -60.58 12.21 -62.97
C GLU A 527 -59.10 12.56 -62.80
N GLU A 528 -58.18 11.82 -63.44
CA GLU A 528 -56.75 12.14 -63.32
C GLU A 528 -56.40 13.47 -63.99
N ARG A 529 -57.06 13.83 -65.10
CA ARG A 529 -56.87 15.16 -65.68
C ARG A 529 -57.30 16.25 -64.70
N GLN A 530 -58.45 16.07 -64.04
CA GLN A 530 -58.95 17.03 -63.06
C GLN A 530 -58.03 17.12 -61.84
N ASN A 531 -57.62 15.97 -61.30
CA ASN A 531 -56.70 15.87 -60.17
C ASN A 531 -55.37 16.54 -60.49
N TYR A 532 -54.76 16.21 -61.62
CA TYR A 532 -53.53 16.85 -62.09
C TYR A 532 -53.68 18.38 -62.18
N GLN A 533 -54.77 18.88 -62.79
CA GLN A 533 -55.03 20.32 -62.91
C GLN A 533 -55.22 21.03 -61.56
N GLN A 534 -55.76 20.34 -60.55
CA GLN A 534 -55.88 20.87 -59.20
C GLN A 534 -54.51 20.92 -58.52
N ARG A 535 -53.74 19.85 -58.61
CA ARG A 535 -52.43 19.70 -57.95
C ARG A 535 -51.39 20.68 -58.47
N ILE A 536 -51.36 20.96 -59.78
CA ILE A 536 -50.44 21.98 -60.32
C ILE A 536 -50.77 23.42 -59.87
N LYS A 537 -51.98 23.65 -59.35
CA LYS A 537 -52.45 24.96 -58.87
C LYS A 537 -52.40 25.12 -57.35
N ASP A 538 -52.24 24.04 -56.60
CA ASP A 538 -52.19 24.06 -55.13
C ASP A 538 -50.76 24.34 -54.67
N PRO A 539 -50.47 25.51 -54.03
CA PRO A 539 -49.13 25.86 -53.56
C PRO A 539 -48.51 24.85 -52.58
N ASN A 540 -49.33 23.99 -51.98
CA ASN A 540 -48.89 22.97 -51.02
C ASN A 540 -48.65 21.59 -51.66
N ASP A 541 -49.02 21.40 -52.93
CA ASP A 541 -48.81 20.12 -53.61
C ASP A 541 -47.40 20.01 -54.20
N ALA A 542 -46.83 18.81 -54.16
CA ALA A 542 -45.54 18.50 -54.76
C ALA A 542 -45.49 18.72 -56.29
N TRP A 543 -46.63 18.93 -56.95
CA TRP A 543 -46.75 19.21 -58.37
C TRP A 543 -46.99 20.70 -58.69
N PHE A 544 -47.02 21.58 -57.68
CA PHE A 544 -47.24 23.02 -57.87
C PHE A 544 -46.21 23.65 -58.81
N ILE A 545 -46.69 24.50 -59.72
CA ILE A 545 -45.86 25.30 -60.62
C ILE A 545 -46.16 26.76 -60.34
N ASP A 546 -45.13 27.54 -59.93
CA ASP A 546 -45.34 28.98 -59.70
C ASP A 546 -45.63 29.68 -61.04
N PRO A 547 -46.79 30.36 -61.19
CA PRO A 547 -47.15 31.04 -62.43
C PRO A 547 -46.24 32.23 -62.79
N LYS A 548 -45.40 32.73 -61.88
CA LYS A 548 -44.53 33.89 -62.11
C LYS A 548 -43.18 33.55 -62.72
N ASP A 549 -42.62 32.37 -62.44
CA ASP A 549 -41.27 31.99 -62.89
C ASP A 549 -41.15 30.56 -63.43
N GLY A 550 -42.22 29.75 -63.36
CA GLY A 550 -42.22 28.37 -63.84
C GLY A 550 -41.34 27.43 -63.02
N THR A 551 -40.93 27.82 -61.81
CA THR A 551 -40.10 27.02 -60.91
C THR A 551 -40.95 26.22 -59.92
N PHE A 552 -40.41 25.10 -59.43
CA PHE A 552 -41.04 24.24 -58.41
C PHE A 552 -40.52 24.64 -57.03
N PRO A 553 -41.34 25.23 -56.15
CA PRO A 553 -40.85 25.79 -54.89
C PRO A 553 -40.38 24.74 -53.86
N ASN A 554 -40.79 23.47 -54.00
CA ASN A 554 -40.81 22.54 -52.86
C ASN A 554 -40.25 21.13 -53.11
N TRP A 555 -39.52 20.89 -54.20
CA TRP A 555 -39.06 19.53 -54.53
C TRP A 555 -37.84 19.02 -53.73
N GLY A 556 -37.17 19.90 -52.98
CA GLY A 556 -35.96 19.57 -52.22
C GLY A 556 -36.16 19.28 -50.72
N ALA A 557 -37.30 19.62 -50.13
CA ALA A 557 -37.46 19.60 -48.66
C ALA A 557 -38.20 18.37 -48.10
N ASN A 558 -39.08 17.72 -48.88
CA ASN A 558 -40.03 16.71 -48.36
C ASN A 558 -39.81 15.25 -48.85
N ASN A 559 -38.67 14.92 -49.48
CA ASN A 559 -38.36 13.53 -49.89
C ASN A 559 -37.20 12.90 -49.07
N ALA A 560 -36.89 13.45 -47.89
CA ALA A 560 -35.85 12.93 -46.98
C ALA A 560 -36.43 12.36 -45.66
N SER A 561 -37.64 11.80 -45.71
CA SER A 561 -38.28 11.08 -44.60
C SER A 561 -38.98 9.83 -45.08
#